data_AF-A0A3D5G920-F1
#
_entry.id   AF-A0A3D5G920-F1
#
_cell.length_a   1.000
_cell.length_b   1.000
_cell.length_c   1.000
_cell.angle_alpha   90.00
_cell.angle_beta   90.00
_cell.angle_gamma   90.00
#
_symmetry.space_group_name_H-M   'P 1'
#
loop_
_entity.id
_entity.type
_entity.pdbx_description
1 polymer ?
#
loop_
_entity_poly.entity_id
_entity_poly.type
_entity_poly.pdbx_seq_one_letter_code
_entity_poly.pdbx_strand_id
1 'polypeptide(L)'
;EASYIQLAVTLATNPELRQRYRQEIQQKMQANPACFDSVAYSGAIAQLFQQLFHKWQISHQATARILQDSIPKQADLGEILSNAVQLYQRNSSNISAISQLRQIRKQIADFWLNVSVENLENAYKGDSGKSYQILLASGFQHQPMMEDEQRFLQQLTQISKGLVHPKALNALLAAMLYFPPGTMRIPEARNRLPQWLIGDYEQVFEPENAVNYQSSSDLLAQYIQSPQFVNQLLGCVNLYRIDSSDASVVLELRQLRKQLADFWLTIPPEKLATFYQGEVRKGYQAILGCGLQAEPMTDAEQQFLQQLTDISKGLVHPQAINALLGAMLYFVPGTMRVADANTRLPKWLFDDYEKVFESVFAQTEQTLVKQDYLPQFLNQLTAGINLYKIDPTAELVIADLRQIRQQISDLWMSVSEEQLEVLYRSDFGKGYKAMLASGFINEPLNDSERAVFNSLVAELIQGFGRPKAVNYLLAAMLFCRAGQLRVEDANTCLPEWLLADYEQFVGASIQVAVG
;
A
#
# COMPACT_ATOMS: atom_id res chain seq x y z
N GLU A 1 36.55 -14.26 -30.23
CA GLU A 1 35.43 -14.51 -31.15
C GLU A 1 35.73 -15.61 -32.18
N ALA A 2 36.82 -15.50 -32.96
CA ALA A 2 37.24 -16.54 -33.91
C ALA A 2 37.38 -17.95 -33.29
N SER A 3 37.89 -18.05 -32.05
CA SER A 3 37.98 -19.30 -31.31
C SER A 3 36.63 -19.94 -30.98
N TYR A 4 35.62 -19.12 -30.64
CA TYR A 4 34.26 -19.59 -30.37
C TYR A 4 33.58 -20.09 -31.64
N ILE A 5 33.74 -19.37 -32.75
CA ILE A 5 33.21 -19.78 -34.06
C ILE A 5 33.84 -21.10 -34.49
N GLN A 6 35.16 -21.25 -34.34
CA GLN A 6 35.86 -22.48 -34.69
C GLN A 6 35.41 -23.68 -33.83
N LEU A 7 35.18 -23.48 -32.53
CA LEU A 7 34.63 -24.51 -31.64
C LEU A 7 33.21 -24.91 -32.05
N ALA A 8 32.34 -23.93 -32.35
CA ALA A 8 30.97 -24.18 -32.78
C ALA A 8 30.93 -24.95 -34.10
N VAL A 9 31.75 -24.57 -35.09
CA VAL A 9 31.86 -25.27 -36.38
C VAL A 9 32.38 -26.69 -36.17
N THR A 10 33.44 -26.88 -35.38
CA THR A 10 34.02 -28.20 -35.10
C THR A 10 33.02 -29.14 -34.42
N LEU A 11 32.22 -28.63 -33.47
CA LEU A 11 31.16 -29.38 -32.83
C LEU A 11 30.00 -29.69 -33.79
N ALA A 12 29.64 -28.74 -34.67
CA ALA A 12 28.54 -28.90 -35.63
C ALA A 12 28.87 -29.86 -36.79
N THR A 13 30.12 -29.98 -37.20
CA THR A 13 30.53 -30.86 -38.31
C THR A 13 31.03 -32.23 -37.88
N ASN A 14 31.24 -32.49 -36.59
CA ASN A 14 31.70 -33.79 -36.07
C ASN A 14 30.64 -34.48 -35.19
N PRO A 15 29.88 -35.47 -35.72
CA PRO A 15 28.84 -36.19 -34.99
C PRO A 15 29.34 -37.00 -33.80
N GLU A 16 30.50 -37.66 -33.93
CA GLU A 16 31.11 -38.47 -32.87
C GLU A 16 31.50 -37.60 -31.68
N LEU A 17 32.05 -36.41 -31.94
CA LEU A 17 32.40 -35.43 -30.92
C LEU A 17 31.15 -34.93 -30.17
N ARG A 18 30.04 -34.68 -30.87
CA ARG A 18 28.75 -34.33 -30.22
C ARG A 18 28.24 -35.44 -29.34
N GLN A 19 28.31 -36.69 -29.82
CA GLN A 19 27.82 -37.83 -29.06
C GLN A 19 28.66 -38.05 -27.80
N ARG A 20 29.99 -37.90 -27.89
CA ARG A 20 30.90 -37.95 -26.75
C ARG A 20 30.55 -36.88 -25.70
N TYR A 21 30.41 -35.61 -26.10
CA TYR A 21 30.07 -34.54 -25.15
C TYR A 21 28.66 -34.68 -24.58
N ARG A 22 27.69 -35.18 -25.37
CA ARG A 22 26.35 -35.50 -24.86
C ARG A 22 26.42 -36.55 -23.76
N GLN A 23 27.18 -37.63 -23.97
CA GLN A 23 27.37 -38.67 -22.96
C GLN A 23 28.07 -38.13 -21.71
N GLU A 24 29.10 -37.29 -21.88
CA GLU A 24 29.81 -36.68 -20.76
C GLU A 24 28.91 -35.75 -19.93
N ILE A 25 28.07 -34.94 -20.59
CA ILE A 25 27.08 -34.09 -19.91
C ILE A 25 26.05 -34.96 -19.19
N GLN A 26 25.51 -36.00 -19.84
CA GLN A 26 24.54 -36.89 -19.21
C GLN A 26 25.12 -37.60 -17.98
N GLN A 27 26.36 -38.06 -18.04
CA GLN A 27 27.05 -38.68 -16.90
C GLN A 27 27.26 -37.68 -15.76
N LYS A 28 27.65 -36.44 -16.06
CA LYS A 28 27.80 -35.37 -15.06
C LYS A 28 26.46 -34.94 -14.45
N MET A 29 25.39 -34.93 -15.24
CA MET A 29 24.04 -34.61 -14.76
C MET A 29 23.47 -35.71 -13.85
N GLN A 30 23.77 -36.99 -14.11
CA GLN A 30 23.40 -38.09 -13.23
C GLN A 30 24.05 -38.00 -11.83
N ALA A 31 25.21 -37.35 -11.73
CA ALA A 31 25.90 -37.11 -10.46
C ALA A 31 25.31 -35.94 -9.65
N ASN A 32 24.17 -35.39 -10.06
CA ASN A 32 23.48 -34.24 -9.46
C ASN A 32 24.44 -33.07 -9.17
N PRO A 33 24.93 -32.38 -10.21
CA PRO A 33 26.00 -31.41 -10.06
C PRO A 33 25.54 -30.23 -9.20
N ALA A 34 26.45 -29.77 -8.33
CA ALA A 34 26.17 -28.77 -7.30
C ALA A 34 25.59 -27.44 -7.81
N CYS A 35 25.73 -27.13 -9.11
CA CYS A 35 25.11 -25.95 -9.72
C CYS A 35 23.58 -26.02 -9.84
N PHE A 36 22.97 -27.19 -9.71
CA PHE A 36 21.50 -27.37 -9.68
C PHE A 36 20.97 -27.80 -8.30
N ASP A 37 21.85 -27.98 -7.31
CA ASP A 37 21.45 -28.27 -5.94
C ASP A 37 21.25 -26.96 -5.17
N SER A 38 19.99 -26.53 -5.08
CA SER A 38 19.61 -25.30 -4.37
C SER A 38 19.99 -25.36 -2.88
N VAL A 39 20.03 -26.56 -2.28
CA VAL A 39 20.39 -26.73 -0.87
C VAL A 39 21.89 -26.57 -0.69
N ALA A 40 22.70 -27.22 -1.53
CA ALA A 40 24.16 -27.04 -1.52
C ALA A 40 24.56 -25.59 -1.83
N TYR A 41 23.90 -24.95 -2.80
CA TYR A 41 24.10 -23.54 -3.12
C TYR A 41 23.75 -22.63 -1.93
N SER A 42 22.57 -22.81 -1.33
CA SER A 42 22.15 -22.02 -0.18
C SER A 42 23.08 -22.21 1.02
N GLY A 43 23.58 -23.44 1.25
CA GLY A 43 24.57 -23.75 2.28
C GLY A 43 25.91 -23.05 2.04
N ALA A 44 26.41 -23.08 0.79
CA ALA A 44 27.65 -22.38 0.42
C ALA A 44 27.53 -20.85 0.58
N ILE A 45 26.38 -20.28 0.18
CA ILE A 45 26.08 -18.86 0.35
C ILE A 45 25.95 -18.49 1.84
N ALA A 46 25.30 -19.32 2.65
CA ALA A 46 25.19 -19.12 4.10
C ALA A 46 26.57 -19.10 4.78
N GLN A 47 27.48 -20.00 4.38
CA GLN A 47 28.86 -19.99 4.87
C GLN A 47 29.61 -18.73 4.45
N LEU A 48 29.43 -18.26 3.22
CA LEU A 48 30.02 -17.00 2.75
C LEU A 48 29.47 -15.81 3.55
N PHE A 49 28.17 -15.76 3.82
CA PHE A 49 27.57 -14.73 4.66
C PHE A 49 28.08 -14.79 6.10
N GLN A 50 28.22 -15.98 6.69
CA GLN A 50 28.82 -16.14 8.01
C GLN A 50 30.27 -15.67 8.04
N GLN A 51 31.06 -15.97 7.01
CA GLN A 51 32.44 -15.50 6.89
C GLN A 51 32.51 -13.98 6.68
N LEU A 52 31.63 -13.41 5.85
CA LEU A 52 31.53 -11.96 5.64
C LEU A 52 31.14 -11.26 6.93
N PHE A 53 30.14 -11.79 7.64
CA PHE A 53 29.69 -11.27 8.92
C PHE A 53 30.79 -11.40 9.96
N HIS A 54 31.49 -12.53 10.04
CA HIS A 54 32.61 -12.72 10.96
C HIS A 54 33.79 -11.81 10.62
N LYS A 55 34.11 -11.61 9.33
CA LYS A 55 35.13 -10.65 8.88
C LYS A 55 34.74 -9.21 9.18
N TRP A 56 33.48 -8.85 8.99
CA TRP A 56 32.93 -7.55 9.38
C TRP A 56 32.99 -7.37 10.89
N GLN A 57 32.68 -8.41 11.67
CA GLN A 57 32.71 -8.40 13.13
C GLN A 57 34.16 -8.30 13.64
N ILE A 58 35.11 -9.01 13.03
CA ILE A 58 36.55 -8.88 13.29
C ILE A 58 37.04 -7.52 12.83
N SER A 59 36.62 -6.99 11.68
CA SER A 59 37.04 -5.65 11.24
C SER A 59 36.52 -4.60 12.21
N HIS A 60 35.26 -4.69 12.65
CA HIS A 60 34.68 -3.77 13.63
C HIS A 60 35.30 -3.95 15.02
N GLN A 61 35.65 -5.17 15.43
CA GLN A 61 36.38 -5.44 16.69
C GLN A 61 37.86 -5.05 16.59
N ALA A 62 38.49 -5.11 15.42
CA ALA A 62 39.86 -4.67 15.17
C ALA A 62 39.93 -3.14 15.06
N THR A 63 38.93 -2.49 14.45
CA THR A 63 38.75 -1.03 14.52
C THR A 63 38.48 -0.60 15.97
N ALA A 64 37.75 -1.40 16.76
CA ALA A 64 37.58 -1.17 18.20
C ALA A 64 38.85 -1.45 19.04
N ARG A 65 39.72 -2.39 18.64
CA ARG A 65 40.99 -2.71 19.33
C ARG A 65 42.15 -1.78 18.96
N ILE A 66 42.23 -1.31 17.72
CA ILE A 66 43.28 -0.36 17.29
C ILE A 66 43.06 1.03 17.91
N LEU A 67 41.83 1.34 18.33
CA LEU A 67 41.50 2.52 19.15
C LEU A 67 41.73 2.31 20.65
N GLN A 68 42.22 1.14 21.08
CA GLN A 68 42.42 0.79 22.50
C GLN A 68 43.89 0.93 22.96
N ASP A 69 44.85 1.09 22.03
CA ASP A 69 46.28 1.29 22.33
C ASP A 69 46.78 2.73 22.10
N SER A 70 45.87 3.69 21.99
CA SER A 70 46.21 5.11 22.08
C SER A 70 45.07 5.81 22.79
N ILE A 71 45.28 6.14 24.06
CA ILE A 71 44.33 6.91 24.87
C ILE A 71 44.09 8.26 24.17
N PRO A 72 42.85 8.52 23.74
CA PRO A 72 42.03 9.54 24.39
C PRO A 72 40.76 8.94 24.98
N LYS A 73 40.25 9.58 26.04
CA LYS A 73 39.07 9.21 26.81
C LYS A 73 37.92 8.70 25.94
N GLN A 74 37.35 7.56 26.35
CA GLN A 74 36.05 7.06 25.93
C GLN A 74 35.06 8.22 25.86
N ALA A 75 34.55 8.55 24.67
CA ALA A 75 33.53 9.58 24.52
C ALA A 75 32.33 9.21 25.39
N ASP A 76 32.00 10.09 26.33
CA ASP A 76 30.87 9.95 27.24
C ASP A 76 29.58 9.78 26.43
N LEU A 77 28.63 8.96 26.91
CA LEU A 77 27.31 8.85 26.28
C LEU A 77 26.66 10.23 26.12
N GLY A 78 26.93 11.15 27.06
CA GLY A 78 26.51 12.55 26.96
C GLY A 78 27.12 13.30 25.77
N GLU A 79 28.38 13.04 25.41
CA GLU A 79 29.06 13.65 24.26
C GLU A 79 28.54 13.07 22.94
N ILE A 80 28.36 11.74 22.88
CA ILE A 80 27.78 11.05 21.71
C ILE A 80 26.35 11.54 21.47
N LEU A 81 25.52 11.63 22.52
CA LEU A 81 24.18 12.16 22.46
C LEU A 81 24.17 13.61 21.98
N SER A 82 25.02 14.46 22.55
CA SER A 82 25.08 15.89 22.18
C SER A 82 25.44 16.06 20.70
N ASN A 83 26.42 15.30 20.20
CA ASN A 83 26.79 15.32 18.79
C ASN A 83 25.66 14.82 17.89
N ALA A 84 24.99 13.73 18.26
CA ALA A 84 23.87 13.18 17.50
C ALA A 84 22.67 14.15 17.46
N VAL A 85 22.34 14.80 18.59
CA VAL A 85 21.30 15.84 18.66
C VAL A 85 21.66 17.05 17.81
N GLN A 86 22.89 17.54 17.85
CA GLN A 86 23.32 18.65 17.02
C GLN A 86 23.21 18.34 15.52
N LEU A 87 23.59 17.13 15.11
CA LEU A 87 23.45 16.68 13.72
C LEU A 87 21.97 16.60 13.31
N TYR A 88 21.13 16.07 14.19
CA TYR A 88 19.68 15.98 13.97
C TYR A 88 19.01 17.35 13.90
N GLN A 89 19.35 18.28 14.78
CA GLN A 89 18.78 19.64 14.77
C GLN A 89 19.18 20.44 13.52
N ARG A 90 20.38 20.18 12.97
CA ARG A 90 20.81 20.79 11.70
C ARG A 90 20.11 20.18 10.49
N ASN A 91 19.84 18.88 10.53
CA ASN A 91 19.14 18.16 9.48
C ASN A 91 18.38 16.98 10.09
N SER A 92 17.08 17.15 10.29
CA SER A 92 16.20 16.16 10.91
C SER A 92 16.01 14.90 10.05
N SER A 93 16.48 14.89 8.80
CA SER A 93 16.47 13.74 7.90
C SER A 93 17.82 13.01 7.86
N ASN A 94 18.81 13.37 8.69
CA ASN A 94 20.11 12.70 8.73
C ASN A 94 20.00 11.26 9.27
N ILE A 95 20.12 10.27 8.40
CA ILE A 95 19.94 8.83 8.72
C ILE A 95 20.89 8.37 9.83
N SER A 96 22.15 8.80 9.82
CA SER A 96 23.13 8.41 10.85
C SER A 96 22.74 8.97 12.22
N ALA A 97 22.35 10.25 12.27
CA ALA A 97 21.89 10.89 13.49
C ALA A 97 20.58 10.26 13.99
N ILE A 98 19.63 9.97 13.10
CA ILE A 98 18.37 9.29 13.46
C ILE A 98 18.64 7.90 14.04
N SER A 99 19.43 7.08 13.34
CA SER A 99 19.75 5.71 13.78
C SER A 99 20.44 5.73 15.15
N GLN A 100 21.38 6.66 15.34
CA GLN A 100 22.10 6.82 16.59
C GLN A 100 21.18 7.30 17.73
N LEU A 101 20.30 8.28 17.47
CA LEU A 101 19.33 8.77 18.44
C LEU A 101 18.29 7.71 18.81
N ARG A 102 17.86 6.83 17.88
CA ARG A 102 16.99 5.70 18.21
C ARG A 102 17.67 4.73 19.18
N GLN A 103 18.92 4.37 18.91
CA GLN A 103 19.70 3.50 19.80
C GLN A 103 19.89 4.14 21.18
N ILE A 104 20.27 5.41 21.23
CA ILE A 104 20.45 6.15 22.50
C ILE A 104 19.12 6.26 23.25
N ARG A 105 18.02 6.60 22.56
CA ARG A 105 16.68 6.65 23.15
C ARG A 105 16.31 5.34 23.81
N LYS A 106 16.53 4.21 23.12
CA LYS A 106 16.28 2.88 23.66
C LYS A 106 17.16 2.58 24.88
N GLN A 107 18.45 2.89 24.82
CA GLN A 107 19.38 2.70 25.94
C GLN A 107 18.99 3.51 27.17
N ILE A 108 18.60 4.79 26.99
CA ILE A 108 18.15 5.65 28.08
C ILE A 108 16.81 5.12 28.65
N ALA A 109 15.87 4.71 27.81
CA ALA A 109 14.62 4.10 28.26
C ALA A 109 14.87 2.82 29.08
N ASP A 110 15.74 1.92 28.61
CA ASP A 110 16.10 0.69 29.31
C ASP A 110 16.85 0.97 30.63
N PHE A 111 17.68 2.01 30.68
CA PHE A 111 18.29 2.47 31.91
C PHE A 111 17.20 2.83 32.94
N TRP A 112 16.25 3.69 32.58
CA TRP A 112 15.18 4.11 33.51
C TRP A 112 14.31 2.95 33.98
N LEU A 113 14.02 1.96 33.13
CA LEU A 113 13.27 0.76 33.53
C LEU A 113 14.01 -0.07 34.59
N ASN A 114 15.34 -0.11 34.52
CA ASN A 114 16.18 -0.94 35.38
C ASN A 114 16.61 -0.26 36.69
N VAL A 115 16.60 1.08 36.76
CA VAL A 115 16.88 1.82 38.01
C VAL A 115 15.87 1.40 39.10
N SER A 116 16.36 1.18 40.33
CA SER A 116 15.49 0.93 41.48
C SER A 116 14.69 2.18 41.82
N VAL A 117 13.43 2.01 42.24
CA VAL A 117 12.51 3.12 42.51
C VAL A 117 13.09 4.10 43.54
N GLU A 118 13.78 3.57 44.55
CA GLU A 118 14.47 4.33 45.61
C GLU A 118 15.58 5.24 45.07
N ASN A 119 16.22 4.87 43.96
CA ASN A 119 17.34 5.61 43.39
C ASN A 119 16.94 6.49 42.19
N LEU A 120 15.67 6.50 41.79
CA LEU A 120 15.20 7.25 40.63
C LEU A 120 15.54 8.74 40.72
N GLU A 121 15.24 9.38 41.85
CA GLU A 121 15.49 10.80 42.04
C GLU A 121 16.99 11.13 41.97
N ASN A 122 17.84 10.31 42.60
CA ASN A 122 19.29 10.49 42.58
C ASN A 122 19.85 10.30 41.17
N ALA A 123 19.37 9.28 40.44
CA ALA A 123 19.75 9.05 39.05
C ALA A 123 19.28 10.19 38.13
N TYR A 124 18.09 10.75 38.38
CA TYR A 124 17.53 11.87 37.63
C TYR A 124 18.26 13.19 37.88
N LYS A 125 18.81 13.41 39.08
CA LYS A 125 19.63 14.59 39.37
C LYS A 125 21.08 14.45 38.87
N GLY A 126 21.51 13.23 38.54
CA GLY A 126 22.85 12.92 38.03
C GLY A 126 23.01 13.10 36.53
N ASP A 127 24.14 12.65 35.99
CA ASP A 127 24.48 12.81 34.57
C ASP A 127 23.57 12.01 33.61
N SER A 128 23.00 10.91 34.10
CA SER A 128 21.99 10.14 33.37
C SER A 128 20.70 10.94 33.18
N GLY A 129 20.26 11.69 34.19
CA GLY A 129 19.14 12.62 34.09
C GLY A 129 19.41 13.79 33.15
N LYS A 130 20.62 14.37 33.17
CA LYS A 130 21.00 15.40 32.19
C LYS A 130 20.93 14.88 30.75
N SER A 131 21.44 13.68 30.51
CA SER A 131 21.36 13.03 29.19
C SER A 131 19.91 12.79 28.77
N TYR A 132 19.06 12.35 29.71
CA TYR A 132 17.63 12.21 29.49
C TYR A 132 16.97 13.55 29.11
N GLN A 133 17.24 14.62 29.85
CA GLN A 133 16.70 15.96 29.58
C GLN A 133 17.15 16.50 28.22
N ILE A 134 18.42 16.31 27.84
CA ILE A 134 18.93 16.68 26.51
C ILE A 134 18.14 15.96 25.41
N LEU A 135 17.94 14.65 25.55
CA LEU A 135 17.18 13.89 24.57
C LEU A 135 15.70 14.29 24.56
N LEU A 136 15.09 14.51 25.72
CA LEU A 136 13.70 14.92 25.85
C LEU A 136 13.45 16.30 25.20
N ALA A 137 14.39 17.23 25.35
CA ALA A 137 14.32 18.57 24.75
C ALA A 137 14.79 18.62 23.28
N SER A 138 15.30 17.50 22.72
CA SER A 138 15.90 17.49 21.37
C SER A 138 14.89 17.63 20.23
N GLY A 139 13.60 17.42 20.50
CA GLY A 139 12.55 17.34 19.48
C GLY A 139 12.49 16.00 18.73
N PHE A 140 13.38 15.05 19.04
CA PHE A 140 13.42 13.73 18.41
C PHE A 140 12.14 12.91 18.60
N GLN A 141 11.30 13.27 19.58
CA GLN A 141 9.96 12.68 19.78
C GLN A 141 9.01 12.87 18.58
N HIS A 142 9.27 13.85 17.71
CA HIS A 142 8.50 14.02 16.46
C HIS A 142 8.88 12.97 15.39
N GLN A 143 10.03 12.30 15.55
CA GLN A 143 10.48 11.30 14.61
C GLN A 143 9.52 10.09 14.63
N PRO A 144 8.98 9.65 13.48
CA PRO A 144 8.10 8.48 13.42
C PRO A 144 8.74 7.27 14.09
N MET A 145 7.96 6.61 14.94
CA MET A 145 8.35 5.36 15.60
C MET A 145 8.23 4.18 14.64
N MET A 146 9.21 3.28 14.71
CA MET A 146 9.14 1.97 14.05
C MET A 146 8.12 1.08 14.78
N GLU A 147 7.69 -0.01 14.13
CA GLU A 147 6.66 -0.90 14.69
C GLU A 147 7.05 -1.50 16.05
N ASP A 148 8.32 -1.88 16.22
CA ASP A 148 8.87 -2.36 17.49
C ASP A 148 8.86 -1.30 18.58
N GLU A 149 9.15 -0.04 18.24
CA GLU A 149 9.05 1.09 19.16
C GLU A 149 7.61 1.42 19.54
N GLN A 150 6.65 1.28 18.61
CA GLN A 150 5.22 1.42 18.91
C GLN A 150 4.74 0.35 19.88
N ARG A 151 5.10 -0.92 19.65
CA ARG A 151 4.79 -2.02 20.59
C ARG A 151 5.46 -1.79 21.94
N PHE A 152 6.71 -1.33 21.97
CA PHE A 152 7.40 -0.98 23.21
C PHE A 152 6.70 0.14 23.96
N LEU A 153 6.29 1.22 23.28
CA LEU A 153 5.54 2.31 23.89
C LEU A 153 4.19 1.83 24.44
N GLN A 154 3.46 0.96 23.73
CA GLN A 154 2.22 0.36 24.24
C GLN A 154 2.46 -0.39 25.56
N GLN A 155 3.53 -1.19 25.67
CA GLN A 155 3.89 -1.86 26.92
C GLN A 155 4.17 -0.86 28.05
N LEU A 156 4.92 0.21 27.76
CA LEU A 156 5.22 1.26 28.74
C LEU A 156 3.94 1.95 29.23
N THR A 157 3.02 2.28 28.33
CA THR A 157 1.75 2.93 28.69
C THR A 157 0.87 2.04 29.56
N GLN A 158 0.90 0.72 29.33
CA GLN A 158 0.16 -0.22 30.17
C GLN A 158 0.72 -0.28 31.60
N ILE A 159 2.04 -0.19 31.75
CA ILE A 159 2.71 -0.18 33.07
C ILE A 159 2.51 1.16 33.79
N SER A 160 2.57 2.28 33.06
CA SER A 160 2.44 3.62 33.65
C SER A 160 0.99 4.05 33.86
N LYS A 161 0.01 3.32 33.30
CA LYS A 161 -1.42 3.63 33.40
C LYS A 161 -1.84 3.85 34.86
N GLY A 162 -2.41 5.02 35.13
CA GLY A 162 -2.90 5.39 36.45
C GLY A 162 -1.81 5.65 37.49
N LEU A 163 -0.52 5.50 37.16
CA LEU A 163 0.62 5.65 38.08
C LEU A 163 0.50 4.79 39.35
N VAL A 164 -0.15 3.63 39.25
CA VAL A 164 -0.41 2.73 40.39
C VAL A 164 0.59 1.58 40.50
N HIS A 165 1.24 1.21 39.40
CA HIS A 165 2.21 0.11 39.39
C HIS A 165 3.53 0.53 40.08
N PRO A 166 4.24 -0.37 40.81
CA PRO A 166 5.51 -0.02 41.47
C PRO A 166 6.58 0.55 40.52
N LYS A 167 6.58 0.11 39.26
CA LYS A 167 7.46 0.60 38.18
C LYS A 167 6.80 1.65 37.28
N ALA A 168 5.65 2.20 37.66
CA ALA A 168 4.91 3.13 36.81
C ALA A 168 5.72 4.40 36.50
N LEU A 169 6.48 4.92 37.47
CA LEU A 169 7.30 6.11 37.27
C LEU A 169 8.50 5.84 36.35
N ASN A 170 9.14 4.67 36.48
CA ASN A 170 10.18 4.21 35.54
C ASN A 170 9.63 4.10 34.12
N ALA A 171 8.46 3.48 33.96
CA ALA A 171 7.81 3.32 32.68
C ALA A 171 7.34 4.66 32.10
N LEU A 172 6.92 5.61 32.94
CA LEU A 172 6.58 6.97 32.52
C LEU A 172 7.80 7.70 31.96
N LEU A 173 8.94 7.68 32.66
CA LEU A 173 10.20 8.27 32.17
C LEU A 173 10.58 7.69 30.81
N ALA A 174 10.53 6.37 30.67
CA ALA A 174 10.78 5.74 29.39
C ALA A 174 9.77 6.19 28.32
N ALA A 175 8.47 6.23 28.63
CA ALA A 175 7.41 6.60 27.69
C ALA A 175 7.51 8.05 27.21
N MET A 176 7.89 8.98 28.08
CA MET A 176 8.05 10.40 27.75
C MET A 176 9.03 10.61 26.58
N LEU A 177 10.03 9.76 26.38
CA LEU A 177 10.97 9.85 25.25
C LEU A 177 10.35 9.50 23.88
N TYR A 178 9.17 8.88 23.87
CA TYR A 178 8.49 8.38 22.68
C TYR A 178 7.20 9.15 22.37
N PHE A 179 6.55 9.74 23.37
CA PHE A 179 5.37 10.56 23.13
C PHE A 179 5.71 11.88 22.45
N PRO A 180 5.00 12.28 21.39
CA PRO A 180 5.13 13.62 20.84
C PRO A 180 4.82 14.70 21.89
N PRO A 181 5.55 15.83 21.91
CA PRO A 181 5.28 16.95 22.81
C PRO A 181 3.80 17.37 22.78
N GLY A 182 3.27 17.74 23.94
CA GLY A 182 1.86 18.14 24.10
C GLY A 182 0.79 17.03 24.04
N THR A 183 1.15 15.79 23.68
CA THR A 183 0.17 14.69 23.51
C THR A 183 -0.06 13.85 24.77
N MET A 184 0.88 13.84 25.72
CA MET A 184 0.75 13.10 26.97
C MET A 184 0.11 13.96 28.06
N ARG A 185 -1.10 13.60 28.50
CA ARG A 185 -1.81 14.28 29.60
C ARG A 185 -1.91 13.41 30.84
N ILE A 186 -1.44 13.95 31.96
CA ILE A 186 -1.54 13.34 33.28
C ILE A 186 -2.49 14.20 34.10
N PRO A 187 -3.72 13.72 34.38
CA PRO A 187 -4.68 14.48 35.19
C PRO A 187 -4.08 14.80 36.55
N GLU A 188 -4.16 16.06 36.97
CA GLU A 188 -3.59 16.55 38.24
C GLU A 188 -2.09 16.25 38.37
N ALA A 189 -1.31 16.47 37.30
CA ALA A 189 0.10 16.11 37.24
C ALA A 189 0.92 16.61 38.44
N ARG A 190 0.71 17.86 38.88
CA ARG A 190 1.38 18.45 40.06
C ARG A 190 1.13 17.69 41.37
N ASN A 191 0.01 16.98 41.47
CA ASN A 191 -0.37 16.18 42.64
C ASN A 191 0.10 14.72 42.53
N ARG A 192 0.53 14.27 41.36
CA ARG A 192 0.82 12.86 41.07
C ARG A 192 2.26 12.58 40.64
N LEU A 193 2.95 13.59 40.14
CA LEU A 193 4.36 13.50 39.77
C LEU A 193 5.25 14.10 40.86
N PRO A 194 6.44 13.52 41.09
CA PRO A 194 7.41 14.12 41.98
C PRO A 194 7.87 15.51 41.51
N GLN A 195 8.21 16.37 42.46
CA GLN A 195 8.67 17.74 42.20
C GLN A 195 9.93 17.81 41.33
N TRP A 196 10.75 16.77 41.33
CA TRP A 196 11.96 16.71 40.49
C TRP A 196 11.67 16.36 39.02
N LEU A 197 10.49 15.83 38.68
CA LEU A 197 10.10 15.48 37.30
C LEU A 197 9.07 16.45 36.71
N ILE A 198 8.20 17.01 37.56
CA ILE A 198 7.03 17.78 37.11
C ILE A 198 7.42 18.94 36.20
N GLY A 199 8.52 19.65 36.48
CA GLY A 199 8.97 20.78 35.65
C GLY A 199 9.31 20.36 34.21
N ASP A 200 10.04 19.26 34.04
CA ASP A 200 10.39 18.75 32.71
C ASP A 200 9.17 18.17 31.99
N TYR A 201 8.25 17.54 32.73
CA TYR A 201 6.97 17.09 32.19
C TYR A 201 6.14 18.27 31.67
N GLU A 202 5.93 19.29 32.49
CA GLU A 202 5.13 20.47 32.12
C GLU A 202 5.77 21.23 30.97
N GLN A 203 7.09 21.40 30.97
CA GLN A 203 7.79 22.07 29.88
C GLN A 203 7.55 21.40 28.52
N VAL A 204 7.51 20.07 28.46
CA VAL A 204 7.43 19.30 27.21
C VAL A 204 5.98 18.98 26.82
N PHE A 205 5.12 18.72 27.80
CA PHE A 205 3.76 18.23 27.57
C PHE A 205 2.66 19.21 27.97
N GLU A 206 2.96 20.23 28.78
CA GLU A 206 2.01 21.26 29.25
C GLU A 206 2.58 22.70 29.21
N PRO A 207 3.26 23.14 28.14
CA PRO A 207 3.91 24.46 28.13
C PRO A 207 2.90 25.58 28.40
N GLU A 208 3.30 26.62 29.17
CA GLU A 208 2.44 27.70 29.70
C GLU A 208 1.57 28.45 28.67
N ASN A 209 1.85 28.31 27.37
CA ASN A 209 0.95 28.73 26.28
C ASN A 209 -0.35 27.90 26.18
N ALA A 210 -0.51 26.84 26.97
CA ALA A 210 -1.70 26.01 27.06
C ALA A 210 -2.85 26.64 27.87
N VAL A 211 -2.67 27.84 28.45
CA VAL A 211 -3.73 28.57 29.19
C VAL A 211 -4.63 29.40 28.26
N ASN A 212 -4.31 29.54 26.98
CA ASN A 212 -5.27 30.03 25.99
C ASN A 212 -5.90 28.82 25.31
N TYR A 213 -7.23 28.69 25.39
CA TYR A 213 -8.01 27.71 24.65
C TYR A 213 -7.72 27.84 23.14
N GLN A 214 -6.72 27.12 22.66
CA GLN A 214 -6.56 26.68 21.30
C GLN A 214 -6.38 25.17 21.39
N SER A 215 -7.44 24.45 21.05
CA SER A 215 -7.48 23.01 21.04
C SER A 215 -6.33 22.44 20.18
N SER A 216 -5.90 21.20 20.39
CA SER A 216 -4.90 20.54 19.52
C SER A 216 -5.32 20.60 18.03
N SER A 217 -6.63 20.64 17.77
CA SER A 217 -7.22 20.93 16.47
C SER A 217 -6.90 22.32 15.95
N ASP A 218 -6.89 23.36 16.79
CA ASP A 218 -6.59 24.75 16.40
C ASP A 218 -5.12 24.94 16.06
N LEU A 219 -4.21 24.29 16.80
CA LEU A 219 -2.78 24.31 16.48
C LEU A 219 -2.45 23.55 15.19
N LEU A 220 -3.07 22.39 14.98
CA LEU A 220 -2.98 21.64 13.73
C LEU A 220 -3.55 22.45 12.56
N ALA A 221 -4.71 23.09 12.76
CA ALA A 221 -5.31 23.97 11.77
C ALA A 221 -4.41 25.17 11.42
N GLN A 222 -3.80 25.80 12.42
CA GLN A 222 -2.87 26.91 12.21
C GLN A 222 -1.60 26.48 11.48
N TYR A 223 -1.05 25.31 11.81
CA TYR A 223 0.14 24.76 11.14
C TYR A 223 -0.16 24.38 9.68
N ILE A 224 -1.28 23.71 9.40
CA ILE A 224 -1.64 23.30 8.03
C ILE A 224 -1.96 24.50 7.14
N GLN A 225 -2.48 25.59 7.72
CA GLN A 225 -2.68 26.85 7.01
C GLN A 225 -1.40 27.66 6.84
N SER A 226 -0.29 27.26 7.46
CA SER A 226 0.98 27.98 7.34
C SER A 226 1.64 27.72 5.97
N PRO A 227 2.36 28.72 5.42
CA PRO A 227 3.18 28.51 4.24
C PRO A 227 4.26 27.43 4.43
N GLN A 228 4.68 27.20 5.68
CA GLN A 228 5.69 26.20 6.03
C GLN A 228 5.19 24.79 5.71
N PHE A 229 3.96 24.45 6.12
CA PHE A 229 3.35 23.15 5.84
C PHE A 229 3.22 22.91 4.33
N VAL A 230 2.70 23.90 3.59
CA VAL A 230 2.52 23.78 2.13
C VAL A 230 3.87 23.59 1.43
N ASN A 231 4.90 24.34 1.82
CA ASN A 231 6.24 24.19 1.24
C ASN A 231 6.88 22.84 1.57
N GLN A 232 6.75 22.37 2.81
CA GLN A 232 7.24 21.05 3.22
C GLN A 232 6.57 19.95 2.41
N LEU A 233 5.24 19.99 2.30
CA LEU A 233 4.46 19.03 1.53
C LEU A 233 4.85 19.04 0.05
N LEU A 234 4.94 20.21 -0.57
CA LEU A 234 5.33 20.30 -1.98
C LEU A 234 6.77 19.81 -2.20
N GLY A 235 7.69 20.11 -1.28
CA GLY A 235 9.05 19.57 -1.30
C GLY A 235 9.06 18.05 -1.25
N CYS A 236 8.31 17.46 -0.30
CA CYS A 236 8.21 16.02 -0.13
C CYS A 236 7.57 15.33 -1.36
N VAL A 237 6.52 15.91 -1.94
CA VAL A 237 5.90 15.43 -3.20
C VAL A 237 6.91 15.46 -4.36
N ASN A 238 7.71 16.51 -4.47
CA ASN A 238 8.73 16.59 -5.53
C ASN A 238 9.81 15.53 -5.36
N LEU A 239 10.27 15.29 -4.13
CA LEU A 239 11.22 14.21 -3.83
C LEU A 239 10.63 12.84 -4.15
N TYR A 240 9.37 12.59 -3.80
CA TYR A 240 8.68 11.32 -4.09
C TYR A 240 8.54 11.08 -5.60
N ARG A 241 8.28 12.13 -6.38
CA ARG A 241 8.23 12.04 -7.84
C ARG A 241 9.58 11.74 -8.48
N ILE A 242 10.68 12.13 -7.83
CA ILE A 242 12.05 11.88 -8.31
C ILE A 242 12.47 10.45 -7.97
N ASP A 243 12.20 10.00 -6.75
CA ASP A 243 12.47 8.64 -6.30
C ASP A 243 11.35 8.14 -5.38
N SER A 244 10.42 7.36 -5.96
CA SER A 244 9.31 6.78 -5.22
C SER A 244 9.71 5.58 -4.36
N SER A 245 10.95 5.10 -4.48
CA SER A 245 11.48 3.98 -3.69
C SER A 245 12.14 4.43 -2.38
N ASP A 246 12.33 5.74 -2.17
CA ASP A 246 12.87 6.28 -0.92
C ASP A 246 11.84 6.15 0.20
N ALA A 247 12.05 5.13 1.04
CA ALA A 247 11.19 4.83 2.18
C ALA A 247 11.03 6.00 3.17
N SER A 248 12.02 6.91 3.27
CA SER A 248 11.94 8.06 4.16
C SER A 248 11.00 9.14 3.64
N VAL A 249 11.04 9.41 2.34
CA VAL A 249 10.14 10.33 1.65
C VAL A 249 8.73 9.78 1.62
N VAL A 250 8.56 8.48 1.36
CA VAL A 250 7.26 7.79 1.44
C VAL A 250 6.67 7.93 2.84
N LEU A 251 7.47 7.71 3.88
CA LEU A 251 7.02 7.80 5.26
C LEU A 251 6.59 9.23 5.64
N GLU A 252 7.38 10.24 5.28
CA GLU A 252 7.04 11.64 5.53
C GLU A 252 5.75 12.04 4.79
N LEU A 253 5.60 11.62 3.52
CA LEU A 253 4.41 11.93 2.73
C LEU A 253 3.14 11.26 3.29
N ARG A 254 3.27 10.03 3.83
CA ARG A 254 2.17 9.37 4.56
C ARG A 254 1.77 10.14 5.83
N GLN A 255 2.73 10.72 6.56
CA GLN A 255 2.45 11.54 7.74
C GLN A 255 1.73 12.84 7.38
N LEU A 256 2.23 13.55 6.37
CA LEU A 256 1.61 14.79 5.88
C LEU A 256 0.20 14.53 5.35
N ARG A 257 -0.01 13.41 4.65
CA ARG A 257 -1.34 12.93 4.26
C ARG A 257 -2.27 12.75 5.46
N LYS A 258 -1.81 12.07 6.52
CA LYS A 258 -2.61 11.82 7.73
C LYS A 258 -2.97 13.12 8.44
N GLN A 259 -2.00 14.03 8.62
CA GLN A 259 -2.24 15.34 9.24
C GLN A 259 -3.28 16.15 8.47
N LEU A 260 -3.22 16.12 7.14
CA LEU A 260 -4.18 16.80 6.28
C LEU A 260 -5.58 16.17 6.37
N ALA A 261 -5.67 14.85 6.45
CA ALA A 261 -6.95 14.15 6.66
C ALA A 261 -7.56 14.47 8.04
N ASP A 262 -6.74 14.49 9.09
CA ASP A 262 -7.18 14.86 10.44
C ASP A 262 -7.70 16.29 10.49
N PHE A 263 -6.99 17.21 9.84
CA PHE A 263 -7.44 18.60 9.71
C PHE A 263 -8.83 18.71 9.13
N TRP A 264 -9.13 18.01 8.03
CA TRP A 264 -10.47 18.08 7.46
C TRP A 264 -11.54 17.61 8.44
N LEU A 265 -11.27 16.58 9.25
CA LEU A 265 -12.21 16.10 10.26
C LEU A 265 -12.47 17.08 11.39
N THR A 266 -11.51 17.95 11.72
CA THR A 266 -11.68 18.91 12.82
C THR A 266 -12.36 20.21 12.42
N ILE A 267 -12.42 20.52 11.12
CA ILE A 267 -13.00 21.77 10.63
C ILE A 267 -14.54 21.73 10.72
N PRO A 268 -15.18 22.75 11.30
CA PRO A 268 -16.64 22.85 11.25
C PRO A 268 -17.15 22.90 9.80
N PRO A 269 -18.19 22.13 9.42
CA PRO A 269 -18.67 22.03 8.04
C PRO A 269 -18.93 23.38 7.36
N GLU A 270 -19.42 24.37 8.12
CA GLU A 270 -19.70 25.73 7.65
C GLU A 270 -18.43 26.54 7.27
N LYS A 271 -17.26 26.17 7.80
CA LYS A 271 -15.98 26.82 7.47
C LYS A 271 -15.18 26.06 6.41
N LEU A 272 -15.62 24.85 6.05
CA LEU A 272 -14.89 23.93 5.19
C LEU A 272 -14.57 24.55 3.82
N ALA A 273 -15.55 25.23 3.21
CA ALA A 273 -15.37 25.92 1.93
C ALA A 273 -14.27 26.99 1.98
N THR A 274 -14.25 27.79 3.06
CA THR A 274 -13.28 28.87 3.26
C THR A 274 -11.87 28.31 3.37
N PHE A 275 -11.68 27.26 4.17
CA PHE A 275 -10.36 26.64 4.33
C PHE A 275 -9.91 25.90 3.08
N TYR A 276 -10.82 25.20 2.40
CA TYR A 276 -10.52 24.48 1.17
C TYR A 276 -10.13 25.42 0.02
N GLN A 277 -10.71 26.62 -0.06
CA GLN A 277 -10.35 27.59 -1.10
C GLN A 277 -9.07 28.38 -0.79
N GLY A 278 -8.49 28.22 0.40
CA GLY A 278 -7.23 28.86 0.81
C GLY A 278 -5.96 28.12 0.32
N GLU A 279 -4.82 28.42 0.96
CA GLU A 279 -3.51 27.85 0.60
C GLU A 279 -3.43 26.33 0.77
N VAL A 280 -4.24 25.76 1.67
CA VAL A 280 -4.30 24.31 1.94
C VAL A 280 -4.68 23.52 0.67
N ARG A 281 -5.47 24.10 -0.24
CA ARG A 281 -5.87 23.47 -1.51
C ARG A 281 -4.68 22.99 -2.33
N LYS A 282 -3.62 23.80 -2.40
CA LYS A 282 -2.44 23.52 -3.22
C LYS A 282 -1.73 22.25 -2.73
N GLY A 283 -1.55 22.14 -1.41
CA GLY A 283 -0.98 20.93 -0.80
C GLY A 283 -1.90 19.72 -0.96
N TYR A 284 -3.20 19.92 -0.79
CA TYR A 284 -4.20 18.88 -0.99
C TYR A 284 -4.17 18.30 -2.42
N GLN A 285 -4.19 19.16 -3.44
CA GLN A 285 -4.08 18.77 -4.85
C GLN A 285 -2.74 18.09 -5.17
N ALA A 286 -1.65 18.53 -4.53
CA ALA A 286 -0.34 17.93 -4.73
C ALA A 286 -0.30 16.48 -4.23
N ILE A 287 -0.89 16.17 -3.07
CA ILE A 287 -1.02 14.78 -2.59
C ILE A 287 -1.93 13.99 -3.52
N LEU A 288 -3.09 14.53 -3.91
CA LEU A 288 -4.00 13.81 -4.79
C LEU A 288 -3.37 13.42 -6.14
N GLY A 289 -2.46 14.25 -6.66
CA GLY A 289 -1.80 14.03 -7.96
C GLY A 289 -0.38 13.45 -7.90
N CYS A 290 0.12 13.02 -6.73
CA CYS A 290 1.50 12.51 -6.61
C CYS A 290 1.63 11.00 -6.80
N GLY A 291 0.53 10.24 -6.68
CA GLY A 291 0.53 8.77 -6.85
C GLY A 291 0.72 7.98 -5.57
N LEU A 292 0.92 8.64 -4.41
CA LEU A 292 1.06 7.99 -3.09
C LEU A 292 -0.09 7.02 -2.79
N GLN A 293 -1.29 7.25 -3.33
CA GLN A 293 -2.47 6.41 -3.09
C GLN A 293 -2.31 4.98 -3.65
N ALA A 294 -1.40 4.76 -4.60
CA ALA A 294 -1.11 3.43 -5.15
C ALA A 294 -0.18 2.59 -4.25
N GLU A 295 0.46 3.21 -3.26
CA GLU A 295 1.30 2.50 -2.29
C GLU A 295 0.46 1.55 -1.41
N PRO A 296 0.99 0.39 -1.01
CA PRO A 296 0.29 -0.52 -0.12
C PRO A 296 -0.01 0.17 1.23
N MET A 297 -1.30 0.19 1.60
CA MET A 297 -1.75 0.73 2.87
C MET A 297 -1.39 -0.22 4.02
N THR A 298 -1.02 0.37 5.15
CA THR A 298 -0.91 -0.34 6.43
C THR A 298 -2.29 -0.65 7.01
N ASP A 299 -2.37 -1.61 7.93
CA ASP A 299 -3.63 -1.96 8.62
C ASP A 299 -4.28 -0.75 9.32
N ALA A 300 -3.47 0.13 9.91
CA ALA A 300 -3.96 1.36 10.54
C ALA A 300 -4.58 2.34 9.52
N GLU A 301 -4.00 2.45 8.33
CA GLU A 301 -4.52 3.28 7.25
C GLU A 301 -5.81 2.68 6.66
N GLN A 302 -5.89 1.35 6.54
CA GLN A 302 -7.12 0.67 6.12
C GLN A 302 -8.25 0.89 7.12
N GLN A 303 -7.98 0.76 8.42
CA GLN A 303 -8.97 1.02 9.48
C GLN A 303 -9.43 2.48 9.48
N PHE A 304 -8.49 3.42 9.30
CA PHE A 304 -8.81 4.84 9.23
C PHE A 304 -9.64 5.19 7.98
N LEU A 305 -9.30 4.62 6.83
CA LEU A 305 -10.08 4.77 5.60
C LEU A 305 -11.49 4.21 5.74
N GLN A 306 -11.65 3.06 6.43
CA GLN A 306 -12.96 2.50 6.72
C GLN A 306 -13.81 3.46 7.55
N GLN A 307 -13.26 4.05 8.62
CA GLN A 307 -13.96 5.05 9.44
C GLN A 307 -14.42 6.26 8.62
N LEU A 308 -13.55 6.79 7.75
CA LEU A 308 -13.88 7.90 6.87
C LEU A 308 -14.99 7.53 5.88
N THR A 309 -14.95 6.32 5.36
CA THR A 309 -15.97 5.79 4.42
C THR A 309 -17.31 5.62 5.11
N ASP A 310 -17.32 5.14 6.36
CA ASP A 310 -18.54 4.99 7.16
C ASP A 310 -19.20 6.35 7.45
N ILE A 311 -18.40 7.38 7.78
CA ILE A 311 -18.90 8.75 8.04
C ILE A 311 -19.41 9.41 6.74
N SER A 312 -18.72 9.21 5.63
CA SER A 312 -19.07 9.81 4.34
C SER A 312 -20.17 9.06 3.57
N LYS A 313 -20.55 7.85 4.03
CA LYS A 313 -21.54 7.00 3.37
C LYS A 313 -22.85 7.74 3.12
N GLY A 314 -23.25 7.80 1.85
CA GLY A 314 -24.50 8.46 1.45
C GLY A 314 -24.52 9.98 1.65
N LEU A 315 -23.41 10.62 2.03
CA LEU A 315 -23.32 12.07 2.27
C LEU A 315 -24.42 12.63 3.19
N VAL A 316 -24.93 11.81 4.12
CA VAL A 316 -26.03 12.18 5.01
C VAL A 316 -25.56 12.74 6.35
N HIS A 317 -24.34 12.39 6.78
CA HIS A 317 -23.79 12.85 8.05
C HIS A 317 -23.36 14.34 7.96
N PRO A 318 -23.52 15.15 9.03
CA PRO A 318 -23.08 16.55 9.01
C PRO A 318 -21.61 16.77 8.65
N GLN A 319 -20.75 15.79 8.97
CA GLN A 319 -19.31 15.78 8.64
C GLN A 319 -18.98 14.91 7.41
N ALA A 320 -19.96 14.53 6.59
CA ALA A 320 -19.71 13.62 5.48
C ALA A 320 -18.74 14.20 4.43
N ILE A 321 -18.82 15.50 4.16
CA ILE A 321 -17.89 16.17 3.23
C ILE A 321 -16.48 16.27 3.83
N ASN A 322 -16.37 16.49 5.14
CA ASN A 322 -15.09 16.45 5.86
C ASN A 322 -14.43 15.08 5.75
N ALA A 323 -15.20 14.03 6.01
CA ALA A 323 -14.72 12.66 5.93
C ALA A 323 -14.39 12.26 4.48
N LEU A 324 -15.16 12.73 3.49
CA LEU A 324 -14.87 12.53 2.07
C LEU A 324 -13.53 13.18 1.68
N LEU A 325 -13.27 14.42 2.11
CA LEU A 325 -12.00 15.10 1.89
C LEU A 325 -10.82 14.29 2.45
N GLY A 326 -10.98 13.73 3.65
CA GLY A 326 -10.01 12.80 4.22
C GLY A 326 -9.85 11.53 3.39
N ALA A 327 -10.95 10.90 3.00
CA ALA A 327 -10.96 9.61 2.29
C ALA A 327 -10.30 9.72 0.91
N MET A 328 -10.57 10.79 0.16
CA MET A 328 -9.98 11.05 -1.16
C MET A 328 -8.44 11.01 -1.15
N LEU A 329 -7.79 11.32 -0.03
CA LEU A 329 -6.32 11.24 0.07
C LEU A 329 -5.78 9.80 0.09
N TYR A 330 -6.64 8.81 0.35
CA TYR A 330 -6.27 7.40 0.44
C TYR A 330 -6.75 6.60 -0.76
N PHE A 331 -7.91 6.91 -1.33
CA PHE A 331 -8.40 6.18 -2.50
C PHE A 331 -7.48 6.40 -3.70
N VAL A 332 -7.15 5.30 -4.37
CA VAL A 332 -6.45 5.34 -5.66
C VAL A 332 -7.33 6.14 -6.63
N PRO A 333 -6.77 7.12 -7.36
CA PRO A 333 -7.51 7.84 -8.39
C PRO A 333 -8.32 6.89 -9.29
N GLY A 334 -9.61 7.17 -9.47
CA GLY A 334 -10.54 6.33 -10.24
C GLY A 334 -11.10 5.08 -9.53
N THR A 335 -10.85 4.87 -8.23
CA THR A 335 -11.43 3.72 -7.49
C THR A 335 -12.61 4.08 -6.58
N MET A 336 -12.83 5.36 -6.32
CA MET A 336 -13.96 5.89 -5.58
C MET A 336 -14.88 6.65 -6.54
N ARG A 337 -16.20 6.48 -6.38
CA ARG A 337 -17.20 7.27 -7.08
C ARG A 337 -18.30 7.76 -6.13
N VAL A 338 -18.63 9.04 -6.22
CA VAL A 338 -19.78 9.66 -5.56
C VAL A 338 -20.93 9.70 -6.57
N ALA A 339 -22.00 8.96 -6.31
CA ALA A 339 -23.19 8.99 -7.15
C ALA A 339 -23.75 10.41 -7.25
N ASP A 340 -24.08 10.86 -8.46
CA ASP A 340 -24.58 12.21 -8.78
C ASP A 340 -23.71 13.34 -8.19
N ALA A 341 -22.37 13.18 -8.26
CA ALA A 341 -21.40 14.09 -7.66
C ALA A 341 -21.63 15.58 -8.01
N ASN A 342 -22.08 15.88 -9.22
CA ASN A 342 -22.35 17.25 -9.68
C ASN A 342 -23.50 17.95 -8.92
N THR A 343 -24.42 17.18 -8.32
CA THR A 343 -25.54 17.70 -7.52
C THR A 343 -25.32 17.53 -6.03
N ARG A 344 -24.49 16.54 -5.63
CA ARG A 344 -24.30 16.18 -4.22
C ARG A 344 -23.01 16.71 -3.60
N LEU A 345 -22.00 17.04 -4.41
CA LEU A 345 -20.80 17.70 -3.94
C LEU A 345 -20.92 19.22 -4.08
N PRO A 346 -20.40 19.98 -3.11
CA PRO A 346 -20.26 21.42 -3.28
C PRO A 346 -19.37 21.74 -4.48
N LYS A 347 -19.75 22.75 -5.27
CA LYS A 347 -19.03 23.15 -6.48
C LYS A 347 -17.53 23.41 -6.26
N TRP A 348 -17.16 23.92 -5.09
CA TRP A 348 -15.76 24.21 -4.74
C TRP A 348 -14.90 22.96 -4.55
N LEU A 349 -15.51 21.80 -4.26
CA LEU A 349 -14.85 20.49 -4.17
C LEU A 349 -14.96 19.72 -5.48
N PHE A 350 -16.11 19.86 -6.15
CA PHE A 350 -16.45 19.11 -7.36
C PHE A 350 -15.32 19.15 -8.40
N ASP A 351 -14.74 20.30 -8.69
CA ASP A 351 -13.69 20.42 -9.71
C ASP A 351 -12.45 19.54 -9.41
N ASP A 352 -12.03 19.48 -8.15
CA ASP A 352 -10.85 18.69 -7.74
C ASP A 352 -11.20 17.21 -7.62
N TYR A 353 -12.41 16.89 -7.17
CA TYR A 353 -12.94 15.53 -7.18
C TYR A 353 -13.04 14.99 -8.60
N GLU A 354 -13.65 15.75 -9.50
CA GLU A 354 -13.84 15.39 -10.91
C GLU A 354 -12.48 15.17 -11.56
N LYS A 355 -11.53 16.08 -11.35
CA LYS A 355 -10.19 15.97 -11.92
C LYS A 355 -9.42 14.73 -11.47
N VAL A 356 -9.66 14.20 -10.27
CA VAL A 356 -8.86 13.09 -9.71
C VAL A 356 -9.58 11.75 -9.82
N PHE A 357 -10.89 11.74 -9.59
CA PHE A 357 -11.67 10.51 -9.53
C PHE A 357 -12.54 10.32 -10.77
N GLU A 358 -13.16 11.39 -11.28
CA GLU A 358 -13.98 11.30 -12.50
C GLU A 358 -13.15 11.41 -13.77
N SER A 359 -11.94 11.99 -13.78
CA SER A 359 -11.13 12.10 -15.00
C SER A 359 -10.65 10.74 -15.50
N VAL A 360 -10.48 9.78 -14.59
CA VAL A 360 -10.24 8.36 -14.92
C VAL A 360 -11.52 7.77 -15.50
N PHE A 361 -12.70 8.08 -14.97
CA PHE A 361 -13.99 7.62 -15.53
C PHE A 361 -14.36 8.32 -16.84
N ALA A 362 -13.99 9.59 -17.05
CA ALA A 362 -14.16 10.38 -18.27
C ALA A 362 -13.14 9.99 -19.32
N GLN A 363 -11.91 9.62 -18.90
CA GLN A 363 -11.00 8.86 -19.74
C GLN A 363 -11.60 7.50 -20.04
N THR A 364 -12.25 6.78 -19.12
CA THR A 364 -12.86 5.47 -19.43
C THR A 364 -14.08 5.61 -20.38
N GLU A 365 -14.88 6.67 -20.24
CA GLU A 365 -15.97 7.04 -21.15
C GLU A 365 -15.46 7.54 -22.51
N GLN A 366 -14.32 8.26 -22.56
CA GLN A 366 -13.66 8.66 -23.82
C GLN A 366 -12.77 7.54 -24.42
N THR A 367 -12.31 6.58 -23.62
CA THR A 367 -11.53 5.39 -24.03
C THR A 367 -12.45 4.35 -24.64
N LEU A 368 -13.73 4.34 -24.28
CA LEU A 368 -14.78 3.65 -25.04
C LEU A 368 -15.04 4.28 -26.42
N VAL A 369 -14.65 5.54 -26.64
CA VAL A 369 -14.87 6.25 -27.93
C VAL A 369 -13.58 6.41 -28.75
N LYS A 370 -12.38 6.25 -28.15
CA LYS A 370 -11.10 6.22 -28.88
C LYS A 370 -10.10 5.23 -28.26
N GLN A 371 -10.26 3.95 -28.61
CA GLN A 371 -9.14 3.01 -28.63
C GLN A 371 -8.93 2.52 -30.06
N ASP A 372 -7.81 2.92 -30.66
CA ASP A 372 -7.32 2.43 -31.96
C ASP A 372 -7.05 0.90 -31.99
N TYR A 373 -7.31 0.18 -30.89
CA TYR A 373 -7.13 -1.28 -30.76
C TYR A 373 -8.43 -2.08 -30.85
N LEU A 374 -9.59 -1.50 -30.55
CA LEU A 374 -10.87 -2.21 -30.52
C LEU A 374 -11.31 -2.70 -31.92
N PRO A 375 -11.16 -1.90 -33.00
CA PRO A 375 -11.45 -2.37 -34.35
C PRO A 375 -10.53 -3.52 -34.78
N GLN A 376 -9.24 -3.48 -34.44
CA GLN A 376 -8.30 -4.55 -34.78
C GLN A 376 -8.61 -5.84 -34.02
N PHE A 377 -8.90 -5.73 -32.73
CA PHE A 377 -9.33 -6.86 -31.90
C PHE A 377 -10.65 -7.47 -32.41
N LEU A 378 -11.64 -6.66 -32.75
CA LEU A 378 -12.92 -7.15 -33.30
C LEU A 378 -12.75 -7.76 -34.69
N ASN A 379 -11.84 -7.24 -35.51
CA ASN A 379 -11.48 -7.84 -36.79
C ASN A 379 -10.81 -9.21 -36.59
N GLN A 380 -9.90 -9.34 -35.62
CA GLN A 380 -9.27 -10.61 -35.27
C GLN A 380 -10.28 -11.64 -34.75
N LEU A 381 -11.16 -11.23 -33.84
CA LEU A 381 -12.25 -12.08 -33.34
C LEU A 381 -13.18 -12.53 -34.47
N THR A 382 -13.61 -11.61 -35.33
CA THR A 382 -14.50 -11.92 -36.46
C THR A 382 -13.82 -12.84 -37.46
N ALA A 383 -12.56 -12.58 -37.80
CA ALA A 383 -11.78 -13.44 -38.69
C ALA A 383 -11.60 -14.84 -38.09
N GLY A 384 -11.22 -14.95 -36.82
CA GLY A 384 -11.08 -16.22 -36.11
C GLY A 384 -12.38 -17.02 -36.07
N ILE A 385 -13.50 -16.38 -35.73
CA ILE A 385 -14.82 -17.02 -35.75
C ILE A 385 -15.19 -17.53 -37.15
N ASN A 386 -14.95 -16.71 -38.19
CA ASN A 386 -15.27 -17.11 -39.56
C ASN A 386 -14.39 -18.27 -40.03
N LEU A 387 -13.09 -18.24 -39.73
CA LEU A 387 -12.16 -19.33 -40.04
C LEU A 387 -12.54 -20.61 -39.30
N TYR A 388 -12.94 -20.51 -38.03
CA TYR A 388 -13.39 -21.66 -37.24
C TYR A 388 -14.69 -22.26 -37.79
N LYS A 389 -15.62 -21.42 -38.29
CA LYS A 389 -16.83 -21.91 -38.97
C LYS A 389 -16.54 -22.62 -40.29
N ILE A 390 -15.46 -22.24 -40.98
CA ILE A 390 -15.03 -22.87 -42.24
C ILE A 390 -14.33 -24.20 -41.95
N ASP A 391 -13.41 -24.21 -40.99
CA ASP A 391 -12.68 -25.41 -40.56
C ASP A 391 -12.54 -25.44 -39.03
N PRO A 392 -13.44 -26.15 -38.33
CA PRO A 392 -13.39 -26.30 -36.88
C PRO A 392 -12.21 -27.14 -36.38
N THR A 393 -11.42 -27.76 -37.28
CA THR A 393 -10.29 -28.62 -36.91
C THR A 393 -8.93 -27.92 -37.01
N ALA A 394 -8.89 -26.69 -37.53
CA ALA A 394 -7.67 -25.93 -37.70
C ALA A 394 -7.05 -25.52 -36.35
N GLU A 395 -5.99 -26.21 -35.94
CA GLU A 395 -5.34 -26.04 -34.62
C GLU A 395 -4.90 -24.59 -34.33
N LEU A 396 -4.38 -23.88 -35.34
CA LEU A 396 -3.97 -22.48 -35.19
C LEU A 396 -5.16 -21.55 -34.91
N VAL A 397 -6.29 -21.79 -35.59
CA VAL A 397 -7.52 -21.00 -35.39
C VAL A 397 -8.10 -21.28 -34.00
N ILE A 398 -8.05 -22.54 -33.55
CA ILE A 398 -8.45 -22.92 -32.20
C ILE A 398 -7.56 -22.24 -31.15
N ALA A 399 -6.24 -22.22 -31.35
CA ALA A 399 -5.30 -21.58 -30.45
C ALA A 399 -5.54 -20.06 -30.36
N ASP A 400 -5.72 -19.39 -31.49
CA ASP A 400 -6.01 -17.95 -31.56
C ASP A 400 -7.33 -17.62 -30.84
N LEU A 401 -8.38 -18.40 -31.10
CA LEU A 401 -9.67 -18.20 -30.42
C LEU A 401 -9.61 -18.49 -28.92
N ARG A 402 -8.74 -19.40 -28.44
CA ARG A 402 -8.52 -19.60 -27.00
C ARG A 402 -7.86 -18.38 -26.37
N GLN A 403 -6.87 -17.79 -27.04
CA GLN A 403 -6.25 -16.54 -26.57
C GLN A 403 -7.28 -15.41 -26.51
N ILE A 404 -8.10 -15.26 -27.56
CA ILE A 404 -9.15 -14.24 -27.60
C ILE A 404 -10.20 -14.50 -26.52
N ARG A 405 -10.59 -15.76 -26.27
CA ARG A 405 -11.50 -16.14 -25.18
C ARG A 405 -11.01 -15.64 -23.82
N GLN A 406 -9.72 -15.85 -23.54
CA GLN A 406 -9.10 -15.39 -22.30
C GLN A 406 -9.11 -13.85 -22.22
N GLN A 407 -8.76 -13.16 -23.30
CA GLN A 407 -8.75 -11.69 -23.34
C GLN A 407 -10.16 -11.09 -23.11
N ILE A 408 -11.20 -11.70 -23.68
CA ILE A 408 -12.59 -11.28 -23.45
C ILE A 408 -12.99 -11.53 -22.00
N SER A 409 -12.61 -12.67 -21.42
CA SER A 409 -12.83 -12.97 -20.00
C SER A 409 -12.16 -11.94 -19.09
N ASP A 410 -10.88 -11.63 -19.32
CA ASP A 410 -10.11 -10.65 -18.55
C ASP A 410 -10.71 -9.24 -18.70
N LEU A 411 -11.19 -8.90 -19.89
CA LEU A 411 -11.87 -7.64 -20.14
C LEU A 411 -13.17 -7.54 -19.33
N TRP A 412 -14.03 -8.57 -19.34
CA TRP A 412 -15.23 -8.58 -18.51
C TRP A 412 -14.91 -8.42 -17.02
N MET A 413 -13.81 -9.01 -16.55
CA MET A 413 -13.39 -8.91 -15.15
C MET A 413 -12.84 -7.53 -14.76
N SER A 414 -12.30 -6.77 -15.72
CA SER A 414 -11.74 -5.43 -15.50
C SER A 414 -12.76 -4.30 -15.57
N VAL A 415 -13.90 -4.52 -16.24
CA VAL A 415 -14.97 -3.53 -16.44
C VAL A 415 -15.75 -3.31 -15.13
N SER A 416 -16.12 -2.05 -14.85
CA SER A 416 -16.97 -1.72 -13.68
C SER A 416 -18.43 -2.08 -13.94
N GLU A 417 -19.21 -2.32 -12.88
CA GLU A 417 -20.61 -2.74 -13.01
C GLU A 417 -21.47 -1.71 -13.78
N GLU A 418 -21.17 -0.43 -13.62
CA GLU A 418 -21.88 0.67 -14.29
C GLU A 418 -21.61 0.71 -15.80
N GLN A 419 -20.48 0.16 -16.24
CA GLN A 419 -20.06 0.15 -17.64
C GLN A 419 -20.41 -1.16 -18.36
N LEU A 420 -20.84 -2.20 -17.63
CA LEU A 420 -21.20 -3.50 -18.19
C LEU A 420 -22.25 -3.38 -19.29
N GLU A 421 -23.38 -2.71 -19.02
CA GLU A 421 -24.47 -2.59 -19.98
C GLU A 421 -24.02 -1.84 -21.25
N VAL A 422 -23.24 -0.77 -21.07
CA VAL A 422 -22.72 0.05 -22.18
C VAL A 422 -21.79 -0.79 -23.06
N LEU A 423 -20.84 -1.51 -22.45
CA LEU A 423 -19.91 -2.37 -23.18
C LEU A 423 -20.63 -3.55 -23.84
N TYR A 424 -21.61 -4.15 -23.15
CA TYR A 424 -22.42 -5.26 -23.65
C TYR A 424 -23.30 -4.87 -24.85
N ARG A 425 -23.74 -3.61 -24.94
CA ARG A 425 -24.50 -3.09 -26.08
C ARG A 425 -23.63 -2.59 -27.24
N SER A 426 -22.33 -2.44 -27.03
CA SER A 426 -21.38 -1.95 -28.05
C SER A 426 -21.05 -3.01 -29.11
N ASP A 427 -20.21 -2.64 -30.09
CA ASP A 427 -19.69 -3.57 -31.09
C ASP A 427 -18.83 -4.69 -30.46
N PHE A 428 -18.21 -4.43 -29.31
CA PHE A 428 -17.57 -5.48 -28.52
C PHE A 428 -18.57 -6.53 -28.05
N GLY A 429 -19.70 -6.10 -27.49
CA GLY A 429 -20.76 -7.00 -27.06
C GLY A 429 -21.36 -7.83 -28.21
N LYS A 430 -21.44 -7.26 -29.42
CA LYS A 430 -21.80 -8.02 -30.63
C LYS A 430 -20.78 -9.12 -30.93
N GLY A 431 -19.48 -8.79 -30.86
CA GLY A 431 -18.39 -9.77 -31.04
C GLY A 431 -18.42 -10.89 -30.00
N TYR A 432 -18.61 -10.53 -28.72
CA TYR A 432 -18.80 -11.47 -27.61
C TYR A 432 -19.94 -12.45 -27.90
N LYS A 433 -21.12 -11.94 -28.27
CA LYS A 433 -22.28 -12.78 -28.61
C LYS A 433 -22.04 -13.67 -29.83
N ALA A 434 -21.34 -13.17 -30.84
CA ALA A 434 -20.94 -13.96 -32.00
C ALA A 434 -20.00 -15.11 -31.61
N MET A 435 -19.12 -14.91 -30.61
CA MET A 435 -18.26 -15.97 -30.09
C MET A 435 -19.07 -17.05 -29.38
N LEU A 436 -20.01 -16.67 -28.50
CA LEU A 436 -20.90 -17.62 -27.84
C LEU A 436 -21.71 -18.45 -28.86
N ALA A 437 -22.20 -17.80 -29.91
CA ALA A 437 -22.99 -18.44 -30.96
C ALA A 437 -22.15 -19.21 -32.01
N SER A 438 -20.82 -19.11 -31.98
CA SER A 438 -19.96 -19.72 -33.01
C SER A 438 -19.80 -21.24 -32.88
N GLY A 439 -20.22 -21.81 -31.74
CA GLY A 439 -19.97 -23.21 -31.39
C GLY A 439 -18.61 -23.46 -30.73
N PHE A 440 -17.68 -22.49 -30.80
CA PHE A 440 -16.34 -22.60 -30.23
C PHE A 440 -16.34 -22.84 -28.71
N ILE A 441 -17.32 -22.31 -27.98
CA ILE A 441 -17.47 -22.55 -26.53
C ILE A 441 -17.62 -24.03 -26.15
N ASN A 442 -17.93 -24.91 -27.12
CA ASN A 442 -18.04 -26.35 -26.91
C ASN A 442 -16.69 -27.09 -26.99
N GLU A 443 -15.63 -26.42 -27.47
CA GLU A 443 -14.27 -26.95 -27.51
C GLU A 443 -13.82 -27.38 -26.11
N PRO A 444 -13.09 -28.52 -25.98
CA PRO A 444 -12.63 -29.00 -24.69
C PRO A 444 -11.67 -28.00 -24.07
N LEU A 445 -11.92 -27.61 -22.82
CA LEU A 445 -11.01 -26.75 -22.06
C LEU A 445 -9.70 -27.49 -21.76
N ASN A 446 -8.57 -26.77 -21.87
CA ASN A 446 -7.29 -27.23 -21.34
C ASN A 446 -7.21 -27.01 -19.81
N ASP A 447 -6.13 -27.48 -19.17
CA ASP A 447 -6.01 -27.41 -17.71
C ASP A 447 -5.99 -25.97 -17.17
N SER A 448 -5.40 -25.03 -17.91
CA SER A 448 -5.38 -23.61 -17.55
C SER A 448 -6.77 -22.99 -17.62
N GLU A 449 -7.52 -23.24 -18.70
CA GLU A 449 -8.89 -22.74 -18.85
C GLU A 449 -9.85 -23.38 -17.83
N ARG A 450 -9.64 -24.64 -17.44
CA ARG A 450 -10.41 -25.28 -16.37
C ARG A 450 -10.15 -24.60 -15.02
N ALA A 451 -8.91 -24.20 -14.75
CA ALA A 451 -8.58 -23.48 -13.52
C ALA A 451 -9.30 -22.11 -13.48
N VAL A 452 -9.30 -21.38 -14.61
CA VAL A 452 -10.06 -20.12 -14.75
C VAL A 452 -11.55 -20.35 -14.58
N PHE A 453 -12.13 -21.35 -15.26
CA PHE A 453 -13.56 -21.63 -15.14
C PHE A 453 -13.96 -22.00 -13.70
N ASN A 454 -13.16 -22.82 -13.02
CA ASN A 454 -13.43 -23.21 -11.64
C ASN A 454 -13.36 -22.02 -10.67
N SER A 455 -12.45 -21.06 -10.87
CA SER A 455 -12.39 -19.87 -10.03
C SER A 455 -13.60 -18.96 -10.27
N LEU A 456 -14.04 -18.79 -11.51
CA LEU A 456 -15.24 -18.01 -11.84
C LEU A 456 -16.50 -18.63 -11.22
N VAL A 457 -16.64 -19.96 -11.30
CA VAL A 457 -17.77 -20.69 -10.68
C VAL A 457 -17.74 -20.59 -9.16
N ALA A 458 -16.56 -20.65 -8.53
CA ALA A 458 -16.43 -20.50 -7.08
C ALA A 458 -16.94 -19.13 -6.59
N GLU A 459 -16.74 -18.06 -7.37
CA GLU A 459 -17.30 -16.74 -7.08
C GLU A 459 -18.82 -16.70 -7.31
N LEU A 460 -19.32 -17.32 -8.38
CA LEU A 460 -20.75 -17.35 -8.67
C LEU A 460 -21.57 -18.11 -7.63
N ILE A 461 -21.01 -19.16 -7.00
CA ILE A 461 -21.67 -19.91 -5.92
C ILE A 461 -21.93 -19.03 -4.69
N GLN A 462 -21.17 -17.94 -4.50
CA GLN A 462 -21.36 -17.00 -3.39
C GLN A 462 -22.61 -16.10 -3.56
N GLY A 463 -23.24 -16.12 -4.74
CA GLY A 463 -24.52 -15.47 -5.02
C GLY A 463 -24.42 -14.10 -5.71
N PHE A 464 -25.51 -13.71 -6.39
CA PHE A 464 -25.60 -12.49 -7.21
C PHE A 464 -25.74 -11.18 -6.41
N GLY A 465 -25.82 -11.24 -5.08
CA GLY A 465 -25.77 -10.07 -4.20
C GLY A 465 -24.36 -9.53 -3.93
N ARG A 466 -23.33 -10.14 -4.52
CA ARG A 466 -21.93 -9.72 -4.39
C ARG A 466 -21.53 -8.76 -5.53
N PRO A 467 -20.61 -7.82 -5.27
CA PRO A 467 -20.01 -7.03 -6.34
C PRO A 467 -19.40 -7.94 -7.41
N LYS A 468 -19.53 -7.53 -8.66
CA LYS A 468 -19.04 -8.18 -9.89
C LYS A 468 -19.71 -9.51 -10.26
N ALA A 469 -20.79 -9.93 -9.61
CA ALA A 469 -21.44 -11.21 -9.94
C ALA A 469 -21.82 -11.33 -11.44
N VAL A 470 -22.29 -10.24 -12.06
CA VAL A 470 -22.60 -10.21 -13.50
C VAL A 470 -21.34 -10.29 -14.36
N ASN A 471 -20.21 -9.70 -13.95
CA ASN A 471 -18.92 -9.85 -14.63
C ASN A 471 -18.47 -11.30 -14.63
N TYR A 472 -18.52 -11.96 -13.47
CA TYR A 472 -18.17 -13.36 -13.32
C TYR A 472 -19.06 -14.25 -14.20
N LEU A 473 -20.35 -13.95 -14.32
CA LEU A 473 -21.27 -14.67 -15.20
C LEU A 473 -20.86 -14.53 -16.67
N LEU A 474 -20.65 -13.31 -17.15
CA LEU A 474 -20.29 -13.03 -18.54
C LEU A 474 -18.95 -13.69 -18.93
N ALA A 475 -17.97 -13.69 -18.02
CA ALA A 475 -16.70 -14.38 -18.18
C ALA A 475 -16.90 -15.90 -18.20
N ALA A 476 -17.67 -16.46 -17.26
CA ALA A 476 -17.89 -17.90 -17.13
C ALA A 476 -18.64 -18.50 -18.33
N MET A 477 -19.55 -17.74 -18.95
CA MET A 477 -20.29 -18.14 -20.16
C MET A 477 -19.36 -18.48 -21.36
N LEU A 478 -18.13 -17.98 -21.38
CA LEU A 478 -17.16 -18.29 -22.43
C LEU A 478 -16.51 -19.67 -22.30
N PHE A 479 -16.55 -20.25 -21.10
CA PHE A 479 -15.87 -21.51 -20.77
C PHE A 479 -16.84 -22.66 -20.47
N CYS A 480 -18.15 -22.44 -20.60
CA CYS A 480 -19.15 -23.47 -20.34
C CYS A 480 -20.02 -23.74 -21.57
N ARG A 481 -20.57 -24.95 -21.62
CA ARG A 481 -21.54 -25.32 -22.65
C ARG A 481 -22.90 -24.72 -22.33
N ALA A 482 -23.71 -24.52 -23.37
CA ALA A 482 -25.11 -24.15 -23.22
C ALA A 482 -25.80 -25.08 -22.21
N GLY A 483 -26.43 -24.48 -21.20
CA GLY A 483 -27.13 -25.20 -20.12
C GLY A 483 -26.27 -25.65 -18.92
N GLN A 484 -24.94 -25.53 -18.98
CA GLN A 484 -24.03 -25.92 -17.87
C GLN A 484 -23.99 -24.86 -16.75
N LEU A 485 -24.32 -23.61 -17.04
CA LEU A 485 -24.28 -22.49 -16.10
C LEU A 485 -25.70 -21.92 -15.88
N ARG A 486 -26.47 -22.61 -15.03
CA ARG A 486 -27.83 -22.19 -14.64
C ARG A 486 -27.79 -21.33 -13.39
N VAL A 487 -28.38 -20.15 -13.49
CA VAL A 487 -28.58 -19.19 -12.41
C VAL A 487 -30.00 -19.40 -11.89
N GLU A 488 -30.13 -19.76 -10.62
CA GLU A 488 -31.43 -19.83 -9.95
C GLU A 488 -32.04 -18.43 -9.86
N ASP A 489 -33.35 -18.34 -10.12
CA ASP A 489 -34.10 -17.08 -10.11
C ASP A 489 -33.49 -15.97 -10.99
N ALA A 490 -32.94 -16.34 -12.15
CA ALA A 490 -32.31 -15.42 -13.12
C ALA A 490 -33.15 -14.15 -13.40
N ASN A 491 -34.47 -14.30 -13.45
CA ASN A 491 -35.44 -13.22 -13.69
C ASN A 491 -35.44 -12.13 -12.60
N THR A 492 -34.93 -12.46 -11.42
CA THR A 492 -34.82 -11.55 -10.26
C THR A 492 -33.39 -11.12 -9.98
N CYS A 493 -32.41 -11.92 -10.37
CA CYS A 493 -30.99 -11.71 -10.07
C CYS A 493 -30.20 -11.08 -11.22
N LEU A 494 -30.66 -11.22 -12.47
CA LEU A 494 -29.97 -10.67 -13.65
C LEU A 494 -30.59 -9.36 -14.11
N PRO A 495 -29.77 -8.42 -14.61
CA PRO A 495 -30.28 -7.22 -15.25
C PRO A 495 -31.13 -7.54 -16.49
N GLU A 496 -32.18 -6.76 -16.72
CA GLU A 496 -33.11 -6.95 -17.85
C GLU A 496 -32.39 -6.97 -19.22
N TRP A 497 -31.32 -6.19 -19.37
CA TRP A 497 -30.55 -6.10 -20.60
C TRP A 497 -29.74 -7.37 -20.93
N LEU A 498 -29.48 -8.23 -19.95
CA LEU A 498 -28.76 -9.50 -20.13
C LEU A 498 -29.72 -10.70 -20.19
N LEU A 499 -30.86 -10.61 -19.51
CA LEU A 499 -31.74 -11.75 -19.24
C LEU A 499 -32.14 -12.51 -20.51
N ALA A 500 -32.59 -11.83 -21.55
CA ALA A 500 -33.02 -12.47 -22.79
C ALA A 500 -31.87 -13.22 -23.50
N ASP A 501 -30.68 -12.60 -23.57
CA ASP A 501 -29.50 -13.21 -24.19
C ASP A 501 -28.97 -14.38 -23.34
N TYR A 502 -29.09 -14.29 -22.02
CA TYR A 502 -28.76 -15.37 -21.08
C TYR A 502 -29.72 -16.58 -21.20
N GLU A 503 -31.03 -16.34 -21.27
CA GLU A 503 -32.02 -17.39 -21.46
C GLU A 503 -31.82 -18.12 -22.80
N GLN A 504 -31.48 -17.38 -23.85
CA GLN A 504 -31.11 -17.97 -25.14
C GLN A 504 -29.86 -18.85 -25.02
N PHE A 505 -28.85 -18.42 -24.27
CA PHE A 505 -27.62 -19.18 -24.05
C PHE A 505 -27.83 -20.48 -23.24
N VAL A 506 -28.64 -20.43 -22.18
CA VAL A 506 -28.93 -21.60 -21.33
C VAL A 506 -29.91 -22.57 -22.00
N GLY A 507 -30.66 -22.08 -22.99
CA GLY A 507 -31.65 -22.82 -23.77
C GLY A 507 -33.05 -22.61 -23.21
N ALA A 508 -33.78 -21.65 -23.79
CA ALA A 508 -35.23 -21.64 -23.74
C ALA A 508 -35.74 -22.92 -24.44
N SER A 509 -36.74 -23.55 -23.84
CA SER A 509 -37.41 -24.74 -24.39
C SER A 509 -37.63 -24.58 -25.90
N ILE A 510 -37.04 -25.46 -26.71
CA ILE A 510 -37.33 -25.55 -28.14
C ILE A 510 -38.83 -25.87 -28.25
N GLN A 511 -39.68 -24.86 -28.51
CA GLN A 511 -40.96 -25.13 -29.13
C GLN A 511 -40.65 -25.54 -30.56
N VAL A 512 -40.56 -26.85 -30.78
CA VAL A 512 -40.70 -27.42 -32.11
C VAL A 512 -42.15 -27.13 -32.53
N ALA A 513 -42.33 -26.06 -33.30
CA ALA A 513 -43.58 -25.85 -34.03
C ALA A 513 -43.69 -26.99 -35.05
N VAL A 514 -44.70 -27.83 -34.85
CA VAL A 514 -45.13 -28.84 -35.82
C VAL A 514 -45.54 -28.11 -37.11
N GLY A 515 -44.87 -28.47 -38.19
CA GLY A 515 -45.24 -28.20 -39.57
C GLY A 515 -44.80 -29.38 -40.41
#